data_AF-A0A8S3D580-F1
#
_entry.id   AF-A0A8S3D580-F1
#
_cell.length_a   1.000
_cell.length_b   1.000
_cell.length_c   1.000
_cell.angle_alpha   90.00
_cell.angle_beta   90.00
_cell.angle_gamma   90.00
#
_symmetry.space_group_name_H-M   'P 1'
#
loop_
_entity.id
_entity.type
_entity.pdbx_description
1 polymer ?
#
loop_
_entity_poly.entity_id
_entity_poly.type
_entity_poly.pdbx_seq_one_letter_code
_entity_poly.pdbx_strand_id
1 'polypeptide(L)' 'RHHSQAMGGPYIGIHLRRRDYIKARPGYVPSLEHAARQVCHHLNRLNLSLTFIATDADENEIDTLRQHAHQL' A
#
# COMPACT_ATOMS: atom_id res chain seq x y z
N ARG A 1 19.77 -12.38 22.49
CA ARG A 1 19.42 -11.03 21.98
C ARG A 1 17.92 -10.84 22.22
N HIS A 2 17.50 -9.84 23.01
CA HIS A 2 16.08 -9.53 23.20
C HIS A 2 15.59 -8.78 21.95
N HIS A 3 14.95 -9.50 21.02
CA HIS A 3 14.44 -8.94 19.75
C HIS A 3 12.98 -8.46 19.86
N SER A 4 12.45 -8.32 21.08
CA SER A 4 11.01 -8.30 21.34
C SER A 4 10.42 -6.93 21.71
N GLN A 5 11.11 -5.82 21.41
CA GLN A 5 10.62 -4.46 21.73
C GLN A 5 10.60 -3.50 20.53
N ALA A 6 10.67 -4.02 19.29
CA ALA A 6 10.52 -3.17 18.12
C ALA A 6 9.08 -2.67 18.02
N MET A 7 8.88 -1.38 18.28
CA MET A 7 7.57 -0.71 18.12
C MET A 7 7.31 -0.24 16.69
N GLY A 8 8.37 0.10 15.95
CA GLY A 8 8.25 0.73 14.63
C GLY A 8 7.89 2.22 14.70
N GLY A 9 7.91 2.89 13.54
CA GLY A 9 7.43 4.28 13.43
C GLY A 9 5.91 4.33 13.24
N PRO A 10 5.28 5.51 13.38
CA PRO A 10 3.83 5.69 13.22
C PRO A 10 3.42 5.72 11.74
N TYR A 11 3.77 4.68 10.99
CA TYR A 11 3.42 4.51 9.59
C TYR A 11 3.23 3.04 9.23
N ILE A 12 2.49 2.78 8.15
CA ILE A 12 2.43 1.45 7.53
C ILE A 12 3.33 1.41 6.30
N GLY A 13 4.16 0.38 6.21
CA GLY A 13 4.98 0.08 5.03
C GLY A 13 4.23 -0.86 4.09
N ILE A 14 4.12 -0.50 2.81
CA ILE A 14 3.43 -1.27 1.78
C ILE A 14 4.38 -1.51 0.62
N HIS A 15 4.49 -2.76 0.19
CA HIS A 15 5.18 -3.13 -1.05
C HIS A 15 4.13 -3.47 -2.12
N LEU A 16 4.01 -2.61 -3.13
CA LEU A 16 3.06 -2.75 -4.21
C LEU A 16 3.81 -3.03 -5.52
N ARG A 17 3.92 -4.32 -5.90
CA ARG A 17 4.58 -4.74 -7.14
C ARG A 17 3.56 -4.80 -8.29
N ARG A 18 3.83 -4.08 -9.39
CA ARG A 18 2.92 -3.89 -10.53
C ARG A 18 3.52 -4.36 -11.86
N ARG A 19 4.33 -3.54 -12.54
CA ARG A 19 4.81 -3.68 -13.93
C ARG A 19 4.62 -5.05 -14.60
N ASP A 20 5.64 -5.89 -14.59
CA ASP A 20 5.67 -7.23 -15.18
C ASP A 20 4.77 -8.21 -14.43
N TYR A 21 4.56 -7.97 -13.14
CA TYR A 21 3.78 -8.84 -12.27
C TYR A 21 2.29 -8.87 -12.63
N ILE A 22 1.72 -7.74 -13.06
CA ILE A 22 0.34 -7.64 -13.57
C ILE A 22 0.18 -8.48 -14.84
N LYS A 23 1.16 -8.44 -15.75
CA LYS A 23 1.13 -9.21 -16.99
C LYS A 23 1.31 -10.71 -16.72
N ALA A 24 2.20 -11.07 -15.82
CA ALA A 24 2.50 -12.46 -15.48
C ALA A 24 1.43 -13.11 -14.61
N ARG A 25 0.73 -12.35 -13.77
CA ARG A 25 -0.24 -12.85 -12.78
C ARG A 25 -1.47 -11.92 -12.62
N PRO A 26 -2.25 -11.69 -13.67
CA PRO A 26 -3.32 -10.69 -13.66
C PRO A 26 -4.41 -10.94 -12.60
N GLY A 27 -4.66 -12.20 -12.22
CA GLY A 27 -5.65 -12.55 -11.18
C GLY A 27 -5.15 -12.44 -9.74
N TYR A 28 -3.86 -12.16 -9.51
CA TYR A 28 -3.25 -12.14 -8.17
C TYR A 28 -2.77 -10.75 -7.75
N VAL A 29 -3.01 -9.72 -8.56
CA VAL A 29 -2.65 -8.35 -8.25
C VAL A 29 -3.93 -7.54 -8.04
N PRO A 30 -4.10 -6.86 -6.90
CA PRO A 30 -5.28 -6.03 -6.68
C PRO A 30 -5.32 -4.85 -7.68
N SER A 31 -6.53 -4.39 -7.98
CA SER A 31 -6.71 -3.09 -8.64
C SER A 31 -6.17 -1.97 -7.72
N LEU A 32 -5.86 -0.80 -8.31
CA LEU A 32 -5.40 0.35 -7.52
C LEU A 32 -6.46 0.80 -6.51
N GLU A 33 -7.74 0.79 -6.89
CA GLU A 33 -8.84 1.08 -5.97
C GLU A 33 -8.88 0.08 -4.79
N HIS A 34 -8.77 -1.22 -5.07
CA HIS A 34 -8.81 -2.23 -4.02
C HIS A 34 -7.57 -2.17 -3.12
N ALA A 35 -6.41 -1.85 -3.69
CA ALA A 35 -5.19 -1.58 -2.92
C ALA A 35 -5.39 -0.38 -1.98
N ALA A 36 -5.92 0.75 -2.48
CA ALA A 36 -6.22 1.93 -1.66
C ALA A 36 -7.20 1.62 -0.52
N ARG A 37 -8.27 0.87 -0.79
CA ARG A 37 -9.21 0.41 0.26
C ARG A 37 -8.54 -0.40 1.34
N GLN A 38 -7.63 -1.31 0.98
CA GLN A 38 -6.86 -2.08 1.97
C GLN A 38 -5.92 -1.19 2.79
N VAL A 39 -5.28 -0.19 2.17
CA VAL A 39 -4.45 0.79 2.88
C VAL A 39 -5.28 1.53 3.93
N CYS A 40 -6.39 2.16 3.53
CA CYS A 40 -7.23 2.93 4.44
C CYS A 40 -7.82 2.06 5.57
N HIS A 41 -8.25 0.83 5.24
CA HIS A 41 -8.71 -0.13 6.24
C HIS A 41 -7.65 -0.41 7.32
N HIS A 42 -6.39 -0.64 6.91
CA HIS A 42 -5.31 -0.91 7.86
C HIS A 42 -4.86 0.33 8.62
N LEU A 43 -4.80 1.51 7.98
CA LEU A 43 -4.53 2.78 8.66
C LEU A 43 -5.54 3.01 9.79
N ASN A 44 -6.84 2.90 9.50
CA ASN A 44 -7.90 3.09 10.49
C ASN A 44 -7.80 2.07 11.64
N ARG A 45 -7.60 0.79 11.31
CA ARG A 45 -7.48 -0.27 12.31
C ARG A 45 -6.27 -0.11 13.23
N LEU A 46 -5.17 0.44 12.71
CA LEU A 46 -3.92 0.64 13.44
C LEU A 46 -3.80 2.05 14.06
N ASN A 47 -4.80 2.91 13.84
CA ASN A 47 -4.77 4.33 14.22
C ASN A 47 -3.51 5.05 13.71
N LEU A 48 -3.19 4.83 12.43
CA LEU A 48 -2.07 5.45 11.72
C LEU A 48 -2.60 6.40 10.65
N SER A 49 -1.82 7.44 10.34
CA SER A 49 -2.14 8.43 9.30
C SER A 49 -1.14 8.47 8.15
N LEU A 50 0.03 7.84 8.31
CA LEU A 50 1.11 7.86 7.33
C LEU A 50 1.29 6.49 6.68
N THR A 51 1.40 6.49 5.35
CA THR A 51 1.73 5.30 4.55
C THR A 51 3.00 5.54 3.77
N PHE A 52 3.93 4.59 3.83
CA PHE A 52 5.08 4.52 2.94
C PHE A 52 4.86 3.41 1.91
N ILE A 53 4.93 3.75 0.62
CA ILE A 53 4.70 2.80 -0.47
C ILE A 53 6.00 2.60 -1.26
N ALA A 54 6.53 1.40 -1.22
CA ALA A 54 7.57 0.92 -2.13
C ALA A 54 6.90 0.27 -3.34
N THR A 55 7.05 0.87 -4.51
CA THR A 55 6.38 0.43 -5.73
C THR A 55 7.27 0.62 -6.95
N ASP A 56 7.08 -0.23 -7.95
CA ASP A 56 7.63 -0.11 -9.30
C ASP A 56 6.62 0.49 -10.29
N ALA A 57 5.42 0.87 -9.82
CA ALA A 57 4.41 1.54 -10.61
C ALA A 57 4.94 2.85 -11.25
N ASP A 58 4.32 3.27 -12.36
CA ASP A 58 4.60 4.59 -12.92
C ASP A 58 3.86 5.71 -12.16
N GLU A 59 4.18 6.96 -12.49
CA GLU A 59 3.62 8.15 -11.82
C GLU A 59 2.10 8.24 -11.93
N ASN A 60 1.52 7.86 -13.08
CA ASN A 60 0.06 7.91 -13.27
C ASN A 60 -0.64 6.89 -12.39
N GLU A 61 -0.08 5.69 -12.25
CA GLU A 61 -0.59 4.66 -11.34
C GLU A 61 -0.48 5.10 -9.87
N ILE A 62 0.59 5.79 -9.49
CA ILE A 62 0.77 6.34 -8.13
C ILE A 62 -0.28 7.42 -7.86
N ASP A 63 -0.51 8.33 -8.81
CA ASP A 63 -1.51 9.39 -8.64
C ASP A 63 -2.94 8.83 -8.58
N THR A 64 -3.24 7.82 -9.40
CA THR A 64 -4.52 7.09 -9.32
C THR A 64 -4.71 6.43 -7.96
N LEU A 65 -3.67 5.78 -7.42
CA LEU A 65 -3.72 5.18 -6.08
C LEU A 65 -4.01 6.23 -5.00
N ARG A 66 -3.36 7.40 -5.07
CA ARG A 66 -3.59 8.52 -4.13
C ARG A 66 -5.00 9.07 -4.24
N GLN A 67 -5.51 9.25 -5.45
CA GLN A 67 -6.88 9.72 -5.68
C GLN A 67 -7.90 8.78 -5.04
N HIS A 68 -7.75 7.47 -5.23
CA HIS A 68 -8.62 6.49 -4.58
C HIS A 68 -8.51 6.53 -3.05
N ALA A 69 -7.30 6.72 -2.51
CA ALA A 69 -7.10 6.81 -1.07
C ALA A 69 -7.74 8.07 -0.45
N HIS A 70 -7.70 9.21 -1.13
CA HIS A 70 -8.31 10.47 -0.66
C HIS A 70 -9.84 10.48 -0.76
N GLN A 71 -10.45 9.56 -1.50
CA GLN A 71 -11.90 9.44 -1.66
C GLN A 71 -12.55 8.55 -0.59
N LEU A 72 -11.76 7.93 0.29
CA LEU A 72 -12.18 6.96 1.30
C LEU A 72 -12.01 7.53 2.71
#